data_AF-A0AAX3GY16-F1
#
_entry.id   AF-A0AAX3GY16-F1
#
_cell.length_a   1.000
_cell.length_b   1.000
_cell.length_c   1.000
_cell.angle_alpha   90.00
_cell.angle_beta   90.00
_cell.angle_gamma   90.00
#
_symmetry.space_group_name_H-M   'P 1'
#
loop_
_entity.id
_entity.type
_entity.pdbx_description
1 polymer ?
#
loop_
_entity_poly.entity_id
_entity_poly.type
_entity_poly.pdbx_seq_one_letter_code
_entity_poly.pdbx_strand_id
1 'polypeptide(L)'
;MYQRIIFPMLKREVNIPGNLNYQYKYNGVKESKSVKTSWEFKDEDKRKFRLMCLPNSKTVSAIINDLIYFHSTEEYKLQFIGMRMNVLVDIWAHMYFIGKPEWYINDIKEFIAEESKYIAENKWTKSEEYRNGWHAINVSGTLDACGYESISYLGYGRMGNVPDYGYLNYRYVPNWSCTDDKVKIQKNNQDNFFKAFCQMFYALKCIKNGNDFNINQYDNLTAQQKTEVTKVIATRKTDQSDAWEKVIKVLGYSSLEKFDKNKWKNEFEKFSNKKKINYYYFNLVAKKHIDYVNNFLEENRLKLDGMCSEYCELKVFDDTQFAKNKNRVIKIVLRGDFIVDAIQLVYDGKCKT
;
A
#
# COMPACT_ATOMS: atom_id res chain seq x y z
N MET A 1 -10.51 -9.53 4.35
CA MET A 1 -9.52 -8.98 5.31
C MET A 1 -8.40 -10.00 5.67
N TYR A 2 -7.87 -10.78 4.70
CA TYR A 2 -6.53 -11.41 4.80
C TYR A 2 -5.38 -10.38 4.58
N GLN A 3 -5.78 -9.15 4.29
CA GLN A 3 -4.96 -7.95 4.08
C GLN A 3 -4.20 -7.43 5.31
N ARG A 4 -4.33 -8.05 6.50
CA ARG A 4 -3.76 -7.47 7.74
C ARG A 4 -2.50 -8.15 8.30
N ILE A 5 -2.15 -9.38 7.89
CA ILE A 5 -1.02 -10.11 8.51
C ILE A 5 0.14 -10.35 7.53
N ILE A 6 -0.13 -10.78 6.29
CA ILE A 6 0.89 -10.98 5.24
C ILE A 6 1.05 -9.72 4.36
N PHE A 7 -0.05 -8.99 4.19
CA PHE A 7 -0.09 -7.80 3.33
C PHE A 7 0.71 -6.59 3.81
N PRO A 8 0.92 -6.31 5.11
CA PRO A 8 1.80 -5.21 5.50
C PRO A 8 3.23 -5.37 4.96
N MET A 9 3.70 -6.60 4.72
CA MET A 9 5.02 -6.85 4.10
C MET A 9 5.00 -6.50 2.60
N LEU A 10 4.02 -7.02 1.85
CA LEU A 10 3.86 -6.70 0.42
C LEU A 10 3.50 -5.22 0.15
N LYS A 11 2.70 -4.59 1.01
CA LYS A 11 2.35 -3.16 0.93
C LYS A 11 3.57 -2.26 1.09
N ARG A 12 4.58 -2.72 1.81
CA ARG A 12 5.74 -1.92 2.20
C ARG A 12 6.93 -2.09 1.27
N GLU A 13 6.98 -3.15 0.47
CA GLU A 13 8.18 -3.52 -0.29
C GLU A 13 8.03 -3.46 -1.81
N VAL A 14 6.81 -3.35 -2.35
CA VAL A 14 6.63 -3.26 -3.80
C VAL A 14 6.90 -1.83 -4.26
N ASN A 15 8.10 -1.62 -4.78
CA ASN A 15 8.48 -0.38 -5.45
C ASN A 15 7.83 -0.33 -6.83
N ILE A 16 6.85 0.54 -7.00
CA ILE A 16 6.12 0.69 -8.26
C ILE A 16 6.57 1.99 -8.89
N PRO A 17 7.58 1.96 -9.78
CA PRO A 17 8.17 3.17 -10.31
C PRO A 17 7.14 3.97 -11.10
N GLY A 18 6.60 5.01 -10.48
CA GLY A 18 5.63 5.88 -11.12
C GLY A 18 6.31 7.04 -11.85
N ASN A 19 7.36 7.59 -11.26
CA ASN A 19 8.04 8.81 -11.73
C ASN A 19 9.13 8.54 -12.78
N LEU A 20 8.88 7.62 -13.72
CA LEU A 20 9.86 7.21 -14.74
C LEU A 20 10.23 8.33 -15.72
N ASN A 21 9.28 9.22 -16.02
CA ASN A 21 9.45 10.31 -16.98
C ASN A 21 9.85 11.64 -16.31
N TYR A 22 10.29 11.63 -15.05
CA TYR A 22 10.62 12.84 -14.29
C TYR A 22 9.46 13.86 -14.25
N GLN A 23 8.22 13.35 -14.11
CA GLN A 23 7.05 14.20 -13.90
C GLN A 23 7.24 15.10 -12.66
N TYR A 24 7.90 14.54 -11.64
CA TYR A 24 8.36 15.27 -10.47
C TYR A 24 9.89 15.33 -10.48
N LYS A 25 10.43 16.48 -10.08
CA LYS A 25 11.86 16.72 -9.89
C LYS A 25 12.17 16.81 -8.41
N TYR A 26 13.33 16.29 -8.04
CA TYR A 26 13.82 16.40 -6.68
C TYR A 26 14.35 17.82 -6.43
N ASN A 27 13.67 18.54 -5.54
CA ASN A 27 14.01 19.89 -5.07
C ASN A 27 14.03 19.89 -3.53
N GLY A 28 14.59 18.83 -2.93
CA GLY A 28 14.73 18.68 -1.50
C GLY A 28 16.14 19.02 -1.02
N VAL A 29 16.36 18.78 0.26
CA VAL A 29 17.67 18.89 0.91
C VAL A 29 18.65 17.90 0.26
N LYS A 30 19.82 18.37 -0.17
CA LYS A 30 20.85 17.51 -0.79
C LYS A 30 21.97 17.09 0.16
N GLU A 31 22.02 17.67 1.35
CA GLU A 31 22.99 17.32 2.37
C GLU A 31 22.38 17.53 3.75
N SER A 32 22.67 16.65 4.70
CA SER A 32 22.24 16.78 6.08
C SER A 32 23.33 16.25 7.00
N LYS A 33 23.74 17.08 7.97
CA LYS A 33 24.77 16.76 8.96
C LYS A 33 24.16 16.78 10.35
N SER A 34 24.25 15.65 11.04
CA SER A 34 23.97 15.52 12.46
C SER A 34 25.26 15.20 13.22
N VAL A 35 25.21 15.23 14.54
CA VAL A 35 26.36 14.89 15.40
C VAL A 35 26.88 13.46 15.15
N LYS A 36 26.02 12.54 14.68
CA LYS A 36 26.36 11.12 14.50
C LYS A 36 26.34 10.63 13.06
N THR A 37 25.75 11.39 12.13
CA THR A 37 25.51 10.95 10.76
C THR A 37 25.64 12.11 9.77
N SER A 38 26.29 11.86 8.64
CA SER A 38 26.31 12.77 7.49
C SER A 38 25.67 12.04 6.30
N TRP A 39 24.76 12.72 5.62
CA TRP A 39 24.14 12.22 4.40
C TRP A 39 24.25 13.26 3.29
N GLU A 40 24.43 12.77 2.07
CA GLU A 40 24.55 13.54 0.85
C GLU A 40 23.78 12.82 -0.25
N PHE A 41 23.04 13.60 -1.06
CA PHE A 41 22.20 13.11 -2.13
C PHE A 41 23.05 12.74 -3.37
N LYS A 42 23.04 11.47 -3.72
CA LYS A 42 23.87 10.88 -4.79
C LYS A 42 23.05 10.56 -6.04
N ASP A 43 23.74 10.10 -7.08
CA ASP A 43 23.08 9.66 -8.32
C ASP A 43 22.17 8.45 -8.12
N GLU A 44 22.47 7.60 -7.14
CA GLU A 44 21.58 6.49 -6.76
C GLU A 44 20.24 7.02 -6.19
N ASP A 45 20.28 8.09 -5.41
CA ASP A 45 19.06 8.70 -4.84
C ASP A 45 18.17 9.31 -5.93
N LYS A 46 18.76 9.84 -7.02
CA LYS A 46 18.01 10.23 -8.22
C LYS A 46 17.27 9.04 -8.85
N ARG A 47 17.87 7.84 -8.82
CA ARG A 47 17.22 6.62 -9.33
C ARG A 47 16.11 6.17 -8.37
N LYS A 48 16.36 6.17 -7.06
CA LYS A 48 15.36 5.86 -6.02
C LYS A 48 14.15 6.79 -6.11
N PHE A 49 14.35 8.08 -6.44
CA PHE A 49 13.25 9.04 -6.63
C PHE A 49 12.32 8.69 -7.81
N ARG A 50 12.79 7.93 -8.81
CA ARG A 50 11.95 7.41 -9.90
C ARG A 50 11.00 6.31 -9.45
N LEU A 51 11.23 5.72 -8.27
CA LEU A 51 10.37 4.70 -7.66
C LEU A 51 9.07 5.27 -7.10
N MET A 52 8.92 6.61 -7.05
CA MET A 52 7.75 7.29 -6.50
C MET A 52 6.45 6.77 -7.12
N CYS A 53 5.51 6.35 -6.27
CA CYS A 53 4.21 5.85 -6.67
C CYS A 53 3.40 6.95 -7.36
N LEU A 54 2.94 6.68 -8.59
CA LEU A 54 2.02 7.53 -9.34
C LEU A 54 0.91 6.68 -9.98
N PRO A 55 -0.38 7.03 -9.79
CA PRO A 55 -1.54 6.19 -10.16
C PRO A 55 -1.76 6.01 -11.66
N ASN A 56 -1.23 6.93 -12.48
CA ASN A 56 -1.33 6.88 -13.93
C ASN A 56 0.06 6.72 -14.57
N SER A 57 0.88 5.85 -14.01
CA SER A 57 2.21 5.55 -14.55
C SER A 57 2.21 4.37 -15.50
N LYS A 58 3.23 4.30 -16.36
CA LYS A 58 3.45 3.17 -17.29
C LYS A 58 3.48 1.83 -16.54
N THR A 59 4.01 1.82 -15.32
CA THR A 59 4.08 0.64 -14.48
C THR A 59 2.71 0.09 -14.13
N VAL A 60 1.72 0.96 -13.83
CA VAL A 60 0.34 0.52 -13.58
C VAL A 60 -0.23 -0.19 -14.80
N SER A 61 -0.04 0.36 -16.00
CA SER A 61 -0.51 -0.29 -17.22
C SER A 61 0.22 -1.61 -17.48
N ALA A 62 1.54 -1.64 -17.30
CA ALA A 62 2.35 -2.83 -17.49
C ALA A 62 1.89 -3.99 -16.59
N ILE A 63 1.70 -3.77 -15.29
CA ILE A 63 1.30 -4.82 -14.36
C ILE A 63 -0.11 -5.38 -14.61
N ILE A 64 -1.03 -4.56 -15.14
CA ILE A 64 -2.40 -5.02 -15.46
C ILE A 64 -2.40 -5.76 -16.81
N ASN A 65 -1.71 -5.23 -17.81
CA ASN A 65 -1.61 -5.85 -19.13
C ASN A 65 -0.85 -7.18 -19.10
N ASP A 66 0.17 -7.31 -18.23
CA ASP A 66 0.82 -8.59 -17.94
C ASP A 66 -0.19 -9.67 -17.51
N LEU A 67 -1.12 -9.33 -16.62
CA LEU A 67 -2.18 -10.27 -16.21
C LEU A 67 -3.07 -10.66 -17.39
N ILE A 68 -3.47 -9.69 -18.21
CA ILE A 68 -4.35 -9.89 -19.37
C ILE A 68 -3.70 -10.85 -20.38
N TYR A 69 -2.44 -10.58 -20.73
CA TYR A 69 -1.75 -11.31 -21.81
C TYR A 69 -1.20 -12.67 -21.36
N PHE A 70 -0.71 -12.79 -20.12
CA PHE A 70 0.07 -13.95 -19.71
C PHE A 70 -0.56 -14.77 -18.58
N HIS A 71 -1.57 -14.25 -17.87
CA HIS A 71 -2.13 -14.90 -16.68
C HIS A 71 -3.65 -15.05 -16.68
N SER A 72 -4.34 -14.71 -17.77
CA SER A 72 -5.80 -14.74 -17.87
C SER A 72 -6.40 -16.15 -17.86
N THR A 73 -5.62 -17.17 -18.25
CA THR A 73 -6.02 -18.59 -18.32
C THR A 73 -5.53 -19.43 -17.15
N GLU A 74 -4.76 -18.87 -16.23
CA GLU A 74 -4.14 -19.60 -15.12
C GLU A 74 -5.17 -20.06 -14.08
N GLU A 75 -4.94 -21.23 -13.45
CA GLU A 75 -5.78 -21.75 -12.35
C GLU A 75 -5.88 -20.74 -11.18
N TYR A 76 -4.84 -19.93 -10.98
CA TYR A 76 -4.71 -18.92 -9.92
C TYR A 76 -5.03 -17.48 -10.37
N LYS A 77 -5.73 -17.31 -11.50
CA LYS A 77 -6.05 -15.99 -12.05
C LYS A 77 -6.79 -15.07 -11.07
N LEU A 78 -7.68 -15.60 -10.23
CA LEU A 78 -8.44 -14.80 -9.28
C LEU A 78 -7.55 -14.20 -8.18
N GLN A 79 -6.58 -14.97 -7.70
CA GLN A 79 -5.57 -14.51 -6.75
C GLN A 79 -4.67 -13.46 -7.41
N PHE A 80 -4.35 -13.64 -8.69
CA PHE A 80 -3.62 -12.65 -9.50
C PHE A 80 -4.38 -11.34 -9.64
N ILE A 81 -5.66 -11.39 -9.99
CA ILE A 81 -6.54 -10.23 -10.06
C ILE A 81 -6.57 -9.54 -8.69
N GLY A 82 -6.81 -10.28 -7.61
CA GLY A 82 -6.84 -9.74 -6.24
C GLY A 82 -5.53 -9.04 -5.86
N MET A 83 -4.38 -9.62 -6.21
CA MET A 83 -3.07 -9.01 -5.96
C MET A 83 -2.89 -7.69 -6.74
N ARG A 84 -3.12 -7.71 -8.06
CA ARG A 84 -2.93 -6.53 -8.91
C ARG A 84 -3.93 -5.42 -8.58
N MET A 85 -5.15 -5.74 -8.22
CA MET A 85 -6.16 -4.76 -7.77
C MET A 85 -5.78 -4.12 -6.43
N ASN A 86 -5.23 -4.91 -5.49
CA ASN A 86 -4.77 -4.35 -4.22
C ASN A 86 -3.60 -3.38 -4.44
N VAL A 87 -2.64 -3.79 -5.27
CA VAL A 87 -1.52 -2.94 -5.65
C VAL A 87 -1.98 -1.66 -6.34
N LEU A 88 -2.96 -1.75 -7.26
CA LEU A 88 -3.52 -0.59 -7.94
C LEU A 88 -4.08 0.45 -6.95
N VAL A 89 -4.87 0.02 -5.96
CA VAL A 89 -5.43 0.96 -4.97
C VAL A 89 -4.38 1.50 -4.01
N ASP A 90 -3.39 0.69 -3.64
CA ASP A 90 -2.33 1.14 -2.75
C ASP A 90 -1.49 2.24 -3.41
N ILE A 91 -1.27 2.21 -4.73
CA ILE A 91 -0.59 3.31 -5.44
C ILE A 91 -1.32 4.66 -5.25
N TRP A 92 -2.65 4.67 -5.19
CA TRP A 92 -3.41 5.90 -4.93
C TRP A 92 -3.20 6.43 -3.52
N ALA A 93 -3.21 5.53 -2.54
CA ALA A 93 -2.98 5.89 -1.15
C ALA A 93 -1.53 6.40 -0.96
N HIS A 94 -0.56 5.63 -1.46
CA HIS A 94 0.90 5.88 -1.44
C HIS A 94 1.42 6.85 -2.50
N MET A 95 0.54 7.53 -3.25
CA MET A 95 0.97 8.50 -4.25
C MET A 95 1.92 9.54 -3.63
N TYR A 96 3.06 9.77 -4.30
CA TYR A 96 4.19 10.62 -3.88
C TYR A 96 5.15 10.07 -2.82
N PHE A 97 4.99 8.81 -2.44
CA PHE A 97 5.91 8.08 -1.57
C PHE A 97 6.57 6.93 -2.34
N ILE A 98 7.57 6.30 -1.73
CA ILE A 98 8.20 5.06 -2.22
C ILE A 98 8.11 3.94 -1.19
N GLY A 99 8.14 2.70 -1.67
CA GLY A 99 8.21 1.48 -0.85
C GLY A 99 9.59 1.21 -0.26
N LYS A 100 10.32 2.25 0.13
CA LYS A 100 11.64 2.15 0.78
C LYS A 100 11.73 3.11 1.96
N PRO A 101 12.52 2.79 3.00
CA PRO A 101 12.71 3.71 4.11
C PRO A 101 13.69 4.81 3.71
N GLU A 102 13.28 5.81 2.91
CA GLU A 102 14.19 6.89 2.49
C GLU A 102 13.67 8.22 3.06
N TRP A 103 14.32 8.74 4.10
CA TRP A 103 13.92 9.99 4.78
C TRP A 103 13.71 11.15 3.81
N TYR A 104 14.66 11.35 2.90
CA TYR A 104 14.66 12.49 1.98
C TYR A 104 13.53 12.44 0.93
N ILE A 105 12.82 11.30 0.81
CA ILE A 105 11.64 11.12 -0.06
C ILE A 105 10.37 11.01 0.78
N ASN A 106 10.32 10.09 1.75
CA ASN A 106 9.07 9.73 2.42
C ASN A 106 8.74 10.60 3.62
N ASP A 107 9.68 11.41 4.10
CA ASP A 107 9.40 12.32 5.20
C ASP A 107 8.78 13.64 4.72
N ILE A 108 8.15 14.33 5.67
CA ILE A 108 7.41 15.58 5.47
C ILE A 108 8.00 16.66 6.39
N LYS A 109 8.01 17.89 5.90
CA LYS A 109 8.43 19.07 6.68
C LYS A 109 7.25 19.73 7.40
N GLU A 110 6.11 19.80 6.72
CA GLU A 110 4.88 20.41 7.23
C GLU A 110 3.69 19.52 6.90
N PHE A 111 2.71 19.48 7.82
CA PHE A 111 1.50 18.66 7.65
C PHE A 111 0.29 19.30 8.33
N ILE A 112 -0.81 19.36 7.58
CA ILE A 112 -2.12 19.85 8.02
C ILE A 112 -3.16 18.87 7.49
N ALA A 113 -4.01 18.32 8.35
CA ALA A 113 -5.09 17.43 7.97
C ALA A 113 -6.44 17.90 8.51
N GLU A 114 -7.49 17.56 7.77
CA GLU A 114 -8.86 17.95 8.10
C GLU A 114 -9.83 16.80 7.77
N GLU A 115 -10.86 16.62 8.60
CA GLU A 115 -11.97 15.75 8.25
C GLU A 115 -12.85 16.45 7.20
N SER A 116 -13.13 15.76 6.09
CA SER A 116 -13.89 16.24 4.93
C SER A 116 -15.27 16.87 5.20
N LYS A 117 -15.88 16.66 6.37
CA LYS A 117 -17.15 17.28 6.77
C LYS A 117 -17.00 18.72 7.32
N TYR A 118 -15.78 19.20 7.55
CA TYR A 118 -15.50 20.54 8.10
C TYR A 118 -15.02 21.56 7.06
N ILE A 119 -15.11 21.22 5.76
CA ILE A 119 -14.74 22.10 4.62
C ILE A 119 -15.52 23.43 4.60
N ALA A 120 -16.49 23.64 5.50
CA ALA A 120 -17.09 24.93 5.75
C ALA A 120 -16.15 25.82 6.60
N GLU A 121 -15.45 26.71 5.91
CA GLU A 121 -14.95 28.01 6.37
C GLU A 121 -13.66 28.04 7.22
N ASN A 122 -12.54 28.19 6.52
CA ASN A 122 -11.39 29.05 6.87
C ASN A 122 -10.60 28.78 8.17
N LYS A 123 -10.88 27.73 8.95
CA LYS A 123 -10.06 27.36 10.11
C LYS A 123 -9.32 26.05 9.87
N TRP A 124 -8.09 26.21 9.38
CA TRP A 124 -7.12 25.13 9.25
C TRP A 124 -6.48 24.85 10.61
N THR A 125 -6.80 23.70 11.20
CA THR A 125 -6.24 23.27 12.49
C THR A 125 -4.90 22.57 12.27
N LYS A 126 -3.83 22.97 12.98
CA LYS A 126 -2.54 22.26 12.89
C LYS A 126 -2.67 20.84 13.44
N SER A 127 -1.90 19.88 12.90
CA SER A 127 -1.95 18.47 13.33
C SER A 127 -1.67 18.25 14.81
N GLU A 128 -0.96 19.18 15.45
CA GLU A 128 -0.66 19.19 16.89
C GLU A 128 -1.93 19.27 17.74
N GLU A 129 -2.95 19.99 17.27
CA GLU A 129 -4.24 20.14 17.96
C GLU A 129 -5.11 18.88 17.82
N TYR A 130 -4.83 18.02 16.84
CA TYR A 130 -5.45 16.70 16.72
C TYR A 130 -4.87 15.69 17.70
N ARG A 131 -3.69 15.87 18.31
CA ARG A 131 -3.08 14.81 19.16
C ARG A 131 -3.90 14.49 20.43
N ASN A 132 -4.74 15.40 20.91
CA ASN A 132 -5.35 15.32 22.25
C ASN A 132 -6.90 15.37 22.28
N GLY A 133 -7.60 14.91 21.23
CA GLY A 133 -9.08 14.97 21.18
C GLY A 133 -9.77 13.72 20.65
N TRP A 134 -11.11 13.67 20.73
CA TRP A 134 -11.94 12.61 20.12
C TRP A 134 -11.80 12.56 18.58
N HIS A 135 -11.31 13.66 17.99
CA HIS A 135 -10.91 13.77 16.60
C HIS A 135 -9.47 13.33 16.30
N ALA A 136 -8.75 12.78 17.29
CA ALA A 136 -7.35 12.46 17.10
C ALA A 136 -7.12 11.55 15.90
N ILE A 137 -6.49 12.15 14.90
CA ILE A 137 -5.88 11.41 13.82
C ILE A 137 -4.66 10.78 14.47
N ASN A 138 -4.66 9.45 14.59
CA ASN A 138 -3.50 8.69 15.02
C ASN A 138 -2.42 8.83 13.94
N VAL A 139 -1.77 9.98 13.89
CA VAL A 139 -0.44 10.12 13.36
C VAL A 139 0.38 9.32 14.35
N SER A 140 0.69 8.07 14.00
CA SER A 140 1.76 7.34 14.66
C SER A 140 3.02 8.13 14.33
N GLY A 141 3.26 9.19 15.11
CA GLY A 141 4.42 10.05 14.97
C GLY A 141 5.60 9.18 15.34
N THR A 142 6.14 8.48 14.34
CA THR A 142 7.36 7.74 14.53
C THR A 142 8.39 8.78 14.97
N LEU A 143 9.03 8.52 16.12
CA LEU A 143 10.09 9.39 16.63
C LEU A 143 11.09 9.65 15.48
N ASP A 144 11.67 10.86 15.44
CA ASP A 144 12.78 11.14 14.54
C ASP A 144 13.87 10.11 14.81
N ALA A 145 13.93 9.09 13.96
CA ALA A 145 14.85 7.99 14.12
C ALA A 145 16.22 8.47 13.61
N CYS A 146 17.27 8.09 14.34
CA CYS A 146 18.64 8.58 14.16
C CYS A 146 19.30 8.28 12.79
N GLY A 147 18.62 7.59 11.86
CA GLY A 147 19.17 7.20 10.56
C GLY A 147 18.24 7.53 9.39
N TYR A 148 18.81 8.00 8.29
CA TYR A 148 18.10 8.39 7.06
C TYR A 148 17.40 7.21 6.35
N GLU A 149 17.75 5.98 6.72
CA GLU A 149 17.19 4.74 6.20
C GLU A 149 16.32 3.98 7.22
N SER A 150 15.82 4.66 8.26
CA SER A 150 14.99 4.03 9.29
C SER A 150 13.65 3.52 8.74
N ILE A 151 13.20 2.36 9.25
CA ILE A 151 11.85 1.81 9.02
C ILE A 151 10.73 2.83 9.28
N SER A 152 11.01 3.84 10.12
CA SER A 152 10.13 4.99 10.39
C SER A 152 9.76 5.78 9.15
N TYR A 153 10.58 5.72 8.09
CA TYR A 153 10.37 6.39 6.81
C TYR A 153 9.81 5.46 5.73
N LEU A 154 9.44 4.22 6.05
CA LEU A 154 8.89 3.28 5.08
C LEU A 154 7.45 3.66 4.70
N GLY A 155 7.16 3.72 3.40
CA GLY A 155 5.84 4.10 2.91
C GLY A 155 5.52 5.57 3.23
N TYR A 156 4.57 5.81 4.12
CA TYR A 156 4.07 7.17 4.45
C TYR A 156 4.96 7.96 5.42
N GLY A 157 6.09 7.39 5.83
CA GLY A 157 6.98 7.95 6.83
C GLY A 157 6.25 8.39 8.09
N ARG A 158 6.52 9.61 8.56
CA ARG A 158 5.92 10.16 9.78
C ARG A 158 4.43 10.51 9.66
N MET A 159 3.82 10.39 8.48
CA MET A 159 2.35 10.55 8.32
C MET A 159 1.57 9.36 8.87
N GLY A 160 2.22 8.22 9.13
CA GLY A 160 1.55 7.02 9.63
C GLY A 160 0.41 6.59 8.72
N ASN A 161 -0.77 6.34 9.29
CA ASN A 161 -1.92 5.82 8.54
C ASN A 161 -2.78 6.90 7.87
N VAL A 162 -2.40 8.18 7.93
CA VAL A 162 -3.21 9.28 7.37
C VAL A 162 -3.61 9.02 5.91
N PRO A 163 -2.70 8.62 5.01
CA PRO A 163 -3.05 8.46 3.60
C PRO A 163 -4.02 7.31 3.35
N ASP A 164 -4.14 6.34 4.27
CA ASP A 164 -5.08 5.22 4.19
C ASP A 164 -6.52 5.60 4.55
N TYR A 165 -6.75 6.78 5.15
CA TYR A 165 -8.07 7.21 5.56
C TYR A 165 -8.81 7.89 4.41
N GLY A 166 -9.68 7.14 3.73
CA GLY A 166 -10.49 7.62 2.60
C GLY A 166 -11.34 8.86 2.89
N TYR A 167 -11.71 9.09 4.15
CA TYR A 167 -12.55 10.20 4.58
C TYR A 167 -11.79 11.51 4.87
N LEU A 168 -10.45 11.51 4.83
CA LEU A 168 -9.63 12.68 5.18
C LEU A 168 -9.20 13.48 3.96
N ASN A 169 -9.08 14.79 4.14
CA ASN A 169 -8.39 15.67 3.21
C ASN A 169 -7.21 16.30 3.93
N TYR A 170 -6.06 16.43 3.27
CA TYR A 170 -4.87 16.97 3.93
C TYR A 170 -3.92 17.65 2.95
N ARG A 171 -3.04 18.47 3.51
CA ARG A 171 -1.96 19.15 2.81
C ARG A 171 -0.64 18.90 3.52
N TYR A 172 0.42 18.76 2.76
CA TYR A 172 1.76 18.59 3.31
C TYR A 172 2.84 19.12 2.37
N VAL A 173 4.00 19.40 2.94
CA VAL A 173 5.22 19.72 2.21
C VAL A 173 6.15 18.51 2.32
N PRO A 174 6.35 17.74 1.23
CA PRO A 174 7.28 16.62 1.26
C PRO A 174 8.73 17.10 1.34
N ASN A 175 9.60 16.31 1.98
CA ASN A 175 11.03 16.64 2.05
C ASN A 175 11.69 16.75 0.68
N TRP A 176 11.25 15.98 -0.31
CA TRP A 176 11.79 16.04 -1.67
C TRP A 176 11.44 17.32 -2.45
N SER A 177 10.61 18.21 -1.92
CA SER A 177 10.29 19.52 -2.51
C SER A 177 10.41 20.69 -1.54
N CYS A 178 10.98 20.47 -0.35
CA CYS A 178 10.85 21.41 0.76
C CYS A 178 11.70 22.68 0.65
N THR A 179 12.52 22.81 -0.41
CA THR A 179 13.22 24.05 -0.75
C THR A 179 12.43 24.92 -1.73
N ASP A 180 11.30 24.43 -2.23
CA ASP A 180 10.35 25.17 -3.04
C ASP A 180 9.06 25.35 -2.24
N ASP A 181 8.92 26.51 -1.58
CA ASP A 181 7.78 26.85 -0.73
C ASP A 181 6.42 26.83 -1.49
N LYS A 182 6.46 26.70 -2.83
CA LYS A 182 5.28 26.57 -3.70
C LYS A 182 4.76 25.14 -3.79
N VAL A 183 5.57 24.12 -3.53
CA VAL A 183 5.15 22.71 -3.66
C VAL A 183 4.49 22.25 -2.37
N LYS A 184 3.17 22.53 -2.30
CA LYS A 184 2.27 21.99 -1.28
C LYS A 184 1.42 20.92 -1.93
N ILE A 185 1.58 19.67 -1.50
CA ILE A 185 0.73 18.59 -1.96
C ILE A 185 -0.61 18.72 -1.26
N GLN A 186 -1.69 18.74 -2.04
CA GLN A 186 -3.06 18.62 -1.54
C GLN A 186 -3.63 17.27 -1.92
N LYS A 187 -4.08 16.51 -0.92
CA LYS A 187 -4.70 15.19 -1.09
C LYS A 187 -6.15 15.28 -0.64
N ASN A 188 -7.06 15.14 -1.61
CA ASN A 188 -8.46 14.86 -1.34
C ASN A 188 -8.63 13.34 -1.37
N ASN A 189 -8.59 12.65 -0.22
CA ASN A 189 -8.67 11.20 -0.27
C ASN A 189 -10.04 10.71 -0.73
N GLN A 190 -11.12 11.46 -0.52
CA GLN A 190 -12.42 11.02 -1.03
C GLN A 190 -12.40 10.90 -2.55
N ASP A 191 -11.91 11.93 -3.23
CA ASP A 191 -11.76 11.95 -4.70
C ASP A 191 -10.73 10.91 -5.18
N ASN A 192 -9.58 10.83 -4.50
CA ASN A 192 -8.53 9.87 -4.87
C ASN A 192 -8.99 8.41 -4.72
N PHE A 193 -9.65 8.06 -3.61
CA PHE A 193 -10.16 6.71 -3.39
C PHE A 193 -11.34 6.40 -4.33
N PHE A 194 -12.16 7.40 -4.67
CA PHE A 194 -13.21 7.23 -5.65
C PHE A 194 -12.64 6.97 -7.06
N LYS A 195 -11.60 7.72 -7.46
CA LYS A 195 -10.85 7.47 -8.71
C LYS A 195 -10.18 6.10 -8.70
N ALA A 196 -9.56 5.70 -7.60
CA ALA A 196 -8.98 4.38 -7.43
C ALA A 196 -10.03 3.28 -7.65
N PHE A 197 -11.21 3.42 -7.03
CA PHE A 197 -12.33 2.50 -7.22
C PHE A 197 -12.78 2.42 -8.68
N CYS A 198 -12.98 3.57 -9.35
CA CYS A 198 -13.38 3.60 -10.75
C CYS A 198 -12.30 3.01 -11.68
N GLN A 199 -11.02 3.20 -11.36
CA GLN A 199 -9.91 2.64 -12.12
C GLN A 199 -9.79 1.12 -11.92
N MET A 200 -10.00 0.60 -10.71
CA MET A 200 -10.11 -0.85 -10.48
C MET A 200 -11.24 -1.44 -11.32
N PHE A 201 -12.40 -0.78 -11.33
CA PHE A 201 -13.57 -1.28 -12.05
C PHE A 201 -13.32 -1.31 -13.57
N TYR A 202 -12.67 -0.27 -14.10
CA TYR A 202 -12.19 -0.24 -15.48
C TYR A 202 -11.18 -1.39 -15.75
N ALA A 203 -10.20 -1.59 -14.88
CA ALA A 203 -9.22 -2.67 -15.00
C ALA A 203 -9.89 -4.05 -15.02
N LEU A 204 -10.87 -4.29 -14.15
CA LEU A 204 -11.63 -5.54 -14.11
C LEU A 204 -12.43 -5.77 -15.42
N LYS A 205 -12.97 -4.72 -16.04
CA LYS A 205 -13.62 -4.83 -17.36
C LYS A 205 -12.63 -5.17 -18.47
N CYS A 206 -11.45 -4.53 -18.48
CA CYS A 206 -10.36 -4.87 -19.40
C CYS A 206 -9.95 -6.34 -19.27
N ILE A 207 -9.70 -6.80 -18.05
CA ILE A 207 -9.34 -8.19 -17.74
C ILE A 207 -10.43 -9.16 -18.19
N LYS A 208 -11.70 -8.86 -17.91
CA LYS A 208 -12.84 -9.70 -18.29
C LYS A 208 -12.99 -9.82 -19.81
N ASN A 209 -12.76 -8.73 -20.53
CA ASN A 209 -12.99 -8.66 -21.97
C ASN A 209 -11.75 -8.99 -22.81
N GLY A 210 -10.58 -9.14 -22.18
CA GLY A 210 -9.31 -9.32 -22.88
C GLY A 210 -8.83 -8.06 -23.61
N ASN A 211 -9.26 -6.87 -23.16
CA ASN A 211 -8.89 -5.60 -23.76
C ASN A 211 -7.71 -4.98 -23.01
N ASP A 212 -6.85 -4.25 -23.72
CA ASP A 212 -5.76 -3.48 -23.14
C ASP A 212 -6.25 -2.50 -22.07
N PHE A 213 -5.52 -2.44 -20.97
CA PHE A 213 -5.70 -1.44 -19.92
C PHE A 213 -4.82 -0.22 -20.19
N ASN A 214 -5.48 0.94 -20.27
CA ASN A 214 -4.83 2.24 -20.48
C ASN A 214 -4.87 3.10 -19.22
N ILE A 215 -3.79 3.83 -18.95
CA ILE A 215 -3.75 4.82 -17.86
C ILE A 215 -4.65 6.02 -18.13
N ASN A 216 -5.00 6.77 -17.07
CA ASN A 216 -5.93 7.92 -17.13
C ASN A 216 -7.35 7.58 -17.61
N GLN A 217 -7.73 6.30 -17.58
CA GLN A 217 -9.08 5.83 -17.87
C GLN A 217 -9.75 5.34 -16.59
N TYR A 218 -11.04 5.62 -16.48
CA TYR A 218 -11.85 5.35 -15.30
C TYR A 218 -13.22 4.89 -15.73
N ASP A 219 -13.82 3.96 -14.98
CA ASP A 219 -15.17 3.53 -15.29
C ASP A 219 -16.20 4.59 -14.90
N ASN A 220 -17.26 4.70 -15.69
CA ASN A 220 -18.37 5.61 -15.41
C ASN A 220 -19.45 4.89 -14.60
N LEU A 221 -19.61 5.30 -13.35
CA LEU A 221 -20.70 4.84 -12.48
C LEU A 221 -21.97 5.64 -12.72
N THR A 222 -23.13 5.02 -12.49
CA THR A 222 -24.40 5.75 -12.44
C THR A 222 -24.43 6.72 -11.25
N ALA A 223 -25.33 7.70 -11.27
CA ALA A 223 -25.47 8.66 -10.17
C ALA A 223 -25.75 7.97 -8.82
N GLN A 224 -26.57 6.91 -8.81
CA GLN A 224 -26.86 6.13 -7.61
C GLN A 224 -25.62 5.37 -7.11
N GLN A 225 -24.90 4.70 -8.01
CA GLN A 225 -23.67 3.96 -7.66
C GLN A 225 -22.60 4.89 -7.09
N LYS A 226 -22.41 6.07 -7.72
CA LYS A 226 -21.50 7.10 -7.24
C LYS A 226 -21.85 7.53 -5.81
N THR A 227 -23.12 7.84 -5.55
CA THR A 227 -23.59 8.25 -4.22
C THR A 227 -23.27 7.20 -3.16
N GLU A 228 -23.57 5.92 -3.42
CA GLU A 228 -23.33 4.85 -2.45
C GLU A 228 -21.83 4.60 -2.20
N VAL A 229 -21.00 4.60 -3.26
CA VAL A 229 -19.54 4.46 -3.11
C VAL A 229 -18.95 5.63 -2.31
N THR A 230 -19.30 6.87 -2.66
CA THR A 230 -18.81 8.07 -1.95
C THR A 230 -19.22 8.06 -0.48
N LYS A 231 -20.44 7.62 -0.18
CA LYS A 231 -20.92 7.48 1.21
C LYS A 231 -20.06 6.53 2.03
N VAL A 232 -19.63 5.40 1.46
CA VAL A 232 -18.70 4.49 2.14
C VAL A 232 -17.35 5.15 2.35
N ILE A 233 -16.75 5.71 1.30
CA ILE A 233 -15.42 6.35 1.38
C ILE A 233 -15.39 7.49 2.42
N ALA A 234 -16.44 8.31 2.49
CA ALA A 234 -16.54 9.43 3.42
C ALA A 234 -16.77 9.03 4.88
N THR A 235 -17.08 7.76 5.15
CA THR A 235 -17.43 7.31 6.51
C THR A 235 -16.17 7.02 7.33
N ARG A 236 -16.04 7.63 8.51
CA ARG A 236 -14.95 7.40 9.47
C ARG A 236 -15.09 6.05 10.18
N LYS A 237 -14.76 4.96 9.50
CA LYS A 237 -14.75 3.59 10.04
C LYS A 237 -13.56 2.79 9.52
N THR A 238 -12.96 1.98 10.39
CA THR A 238 -11.81 1.11 10.04
C THR A 238 -12.21 -0.23 9.45
N ASP A 239 -13.46 -0.64 9.66
CA ASP A 239 -14.10 -1.76 8.98
C ASP A 239 -15.44 -1.30 8.40
N GLN A 240 -15.59 -1.52 7.09
CA GLN A 240 -16.74 -1.11 6.31
C GLN A 240 -17.27 -2.26 5.45
N SER A 241 -16.97 -3.50 5.84
CA SER A 241 -17.32 -4.70 5.06
C SER A 241 -18.82 -4.77 4.73
N ASP A 242 -19.69 -4.54 5.72
CA ASP A 242 -21.15 -4.54 5.52
C ASP A 242 -21.63 -3.41 4.58
N ALA A 243 -20.95 -2.26 4.62
CA ALA A 243 -21.29 -1.12 3.77
C ALA A 243 -20.88 -1.40 2.32
N TRP A 244 -19.69 -1.97 2.11
CA TRP A 244 -19.23 -2.43 0.81
C TRP A 244 -20.11 -3.55 0.25
N GLU A 245 -20.59 -4.48 1.08
CA GLU A 245 -21.53 -5.53 0.62
C GLU A 245 -22.83 -4.92 0.04
N LYS A 246 -23.34 -3.84 0.65
CA LYS A 246 -24.51 -3.12 0.12
C LYS A 246 -24.19 -2.44 -1.21
N VAL A 247 -23.03 -1.79 -1.32
CA VAL A 247 -22.57 -1.17 -2.57
C VAL A 247 -22.46 -2.19 -3.70
N ILE A 248 -21.91 -3.38 -3.43
CA ILE A 248 -21.78 -4.47 -4.41
C ILE A 248 -23.15 -4.87 -4.98
N LYS A 249 -24.19 -4.92 -4.15
CA LYS A 249 -25.57 -5.19 -4.60
C LYS A 249 -26.12 -4.07 -5.48
N VAL A 250 -25.87 -2.80 -5.12
CA VAL A 250 -26.24 -1.62 -5.93
C VAL A 250 -25.51 -1.60 -7.27
N LEU A 251 -24.30 -2.16 -7.34
CA LEU A 251 -23.56 -2.35 -8.58
C LEU A 251 -24.10 -3.51 -9.44
N GLY A 252 -25.13 -4.23 -8.97
CA GLY A 252 -25.76 -5.34 -9.69
C GLY A 252 -25.11 -6.71 -9.48
N TYR A 253 -24.21 -6.84 -8.51
CA TYR A 253 -23.54 -8.11 -8.21
C TYR A 253 -24.17 -8.82 -7.01
N SER A 254 -24.00 -10.15 -6.98
CA SER A 254 -24.46 -10.98 -5.87
C SER A 254 -23.73 -10.68 -4.56
N SER A 255 -24.38 -11.00 -3.44
CA SER A 255 -23.76 -10.93 -2.11
C SER A 255 -22.46 -11.71 -2.07
N LEU A 256 -21.45 -11.16 -1.40
CA LEU A 256 -20.22 -11.89 -1.11
C LEU A 256 -20.44 -12.86 0.05
N GLU A 257 -19.69 -13.95 0.06
CA GLU A 257 -19.59 -14.80 1.23
C GLU A 257 -19.02 -14.00 2.41
N LYS A 258 -19.57 -14.23 3.60
CA LYS A 258 -19.04 -13.61 4.81
C LYS A 258 -17.59 -14.02 5.00
N PHE A 259 -16.77 -13.05 5.41
CA PHE A 259 -15.37 -13.31 5.69
C PHE A 259 -15.22 -14.32 6.84
N ASP A 260 -14.46 -15.38 6.59
CA ASP A 260 -14.08 -16.36 7.59
C ASP A 260 -12.54 -16.43 7.70
N LYS A 261 -12.04 -16.03 8.87
CA LYS A 261 -10.61 -16.04 9.21
C LYS A 261 -10.02 -17.44 9.34
N ASN A 262 -10.86 -18.46 9.52
CA ASN A 262 -10.44 -19.86 9.66
C ASN A 262 -10.57 -20.62 8.34
N LYS A 263 -11.25 -20.07 7.33
CA LYS A 263 -11.49 -20.75 6.05
C LYS A 263 -10.21 -21.27 5.40
N TRP A 264 -9.18 -20.43 5.29
CA TRP A 264 -7.88 -20.82 4.72
C TRP A 264 -7.19 -21.91 5.54
N LYS A 265 -7.27 -21.83 6.89
CA LYS A 265 -6.63 -22.79 7.78
C LYS A 265 -7.33 -24.14 7.64
N ASN A 266 -8.66 -24.13 7.60
CA ASN A 266 -9.48 -25.30 7.40
C ASN A 266 -9.23 -25.93 6.01
N GLU A 267 -9.12 -25.11 4.96
CA GLU A 267 -8.73 -25.54 3.60
C GLU A 267 -7.33 -26.16 3.63
N PHE A 268 -6.36 -25.47 4.24
CA PHE A 268 -5.01 -25.95 4.39
C PHE A 268 -4.98 -27.28 5.13
N GLU A 269 -5.66 -27.45 6.26
CA GLU A 269 -5.63 -28.68 7.06
C GLU A 269 -6.26 -29.87 6.32
N LYS A 270 -7.37 -29.65 5.60
CA LYS A 270 -8.16 -30.71 4.95
C LYS A 270 -7.61 -31.18 3.60
N PHE A 271 -6.96 -30.31 2.83
CA PHE A 271 -6.53 -30.67 1.47
C PHE A 271 -5.28 -31.55 1.48
N SER A 272 -5.30 -32.68 0.77
CA SER A 272 -4.13 -33.55 0.62
C SER A 272 -3.01 -32.87 -0.18
N ASN A 273 -3.37 -32.16 -1.27
CA ASN A 273 -2.43 -31.40 -2.08
C ASN A 273 -2.39 -29.92 -1.68
N LYS A 274 -1.39 -29.52 -0.89
CA LYS A 274 -1.21 -28.13 -0.45
C LYS A 274 -0.81 -27.16 -1.58
N LYS A 275 -0.47 -27.64 -2.77
CA LYS A 275 -0.10 -26.80 -3.93
C LYS A 275 -1.31 -26.34 -4.76
N LYS A 276 -2.52 -26.75 -4.40
CA LYS A 276 -3.76 -26.40 -5.11
C LYS A 276 -4.80 -25.70 -4.22
N ILE A 277 -4.34 -25.00 -3.19
CA ILE A 277 -5.19 -24.24 -2.27
C ILE A 277 -4.98 -22.74 -2.45
N ASN A 278 -5.97 -21.94 -2.04
CA ASN A 278 -5.93 -20.47 -2.16
C ASN A 278 -4.68 -19.84 -1.51
N TYR A 279 -4.26 -20.36 -0.36
CA TYR A 279 -3.08 -19.87 0.34
C TYR A 279 -1.80 -20.06 -0.49
N TYR A 280 -1.62 -21.21 -1.12
CA TYR A 280 -0.47 -21.47 -1.98
C TYR A 280 -0.50 -20.58 -3.23
N TYR A 281 -1.65 -20.51 -3.91
CA TYR A 281 -1.80 -19.65 -5.10
C TYR A 281 -1.56 -18.18 -4.79
N PHE A 282 -1.98 -17.69 -3.62
CA PHE A 282 -1.67 -16.32 -3.20
C PHE A 282 -0.16 -16.07 -3.08
N ASN A 283 0.59 -16.98 -2.44
CA ASN A 283 2.05 -16.86 -2.30
C ASN A 283 2.77 -16.98 -3.66
N LEU A 284 2.31 -17.90 -4.53
CA LEU A 284 2.83 -18.04 -5.88
C LEU A 284 2.66 -16.75 -6.69
N VAL A 285 1.46 -16.17 -6.65
CA VAL A 285 1.13 -14.91 -7.32
C VAL A 285 1.96 -13.75 -6.74
N ALA A 286 2.13 -13.69 -5.42
CA ALA A 286 2.95 -12.66 -4.79
C ALA A 286 4.40 -12.71 -5.29
N LYS A 287 4.98 -13.91 -5.36
CA LYS A 287 6.32 -14.10 -5.93
C LYS A 287 6.38 -13.65 -7.40
N LYS A 288 5.45 -14.12 -8.23
CA LYS A 288 5.37 -13.73 -9.66
C LYS A 288 5.22 -12.22 -9.84
N HIS A 289 4.45 -11.56 -8.97
CA HIS A 289 4.29 -10.11 -8.96
C HIS A 289 5.63 -9.40 -8.71
N ILE A 290 6.36 -9.84 -7.67
CA ILE A 290 7.68 -9.30 -7.32
C ILE A 290 8.67 -9.51 -8.46
N ASP A 291 8.74 -10.73 -9.00
CA ASP A 291 9.63 -11.09 -10.12
C ASP A 291 9.34 -10.19 -11.34
N TYR A 292 8.06 -9.96 -11.66
CA TYR A 292 7.66 -9.05 -12.75
C TYR A 292 8.11 -7.61 -12.49
N VAL A 293 7.90 -7.09 -11.29
CA VAL A 293 8.29 -5.70 -10.94
C VAL A 293 9.81 -5.54 -10.98
N ASN A 294 10.56 -6.53 -10.52
CA ASN A 294 12.02 -6.52 -10.60
C ASN A 294 12.51 -6.52 -12.04
N ASN A 295 11.99 -7.40 -12.89
CA ASN A 295 12.32 -7.42 -14.32
C ASN A 295 12.01 -6.07 -14.98
N PHE A 296 10.82 -5.52 -14.70
CA PHE A 296 10.43 -4.21 -15.20
C PHE A 296 11.40 -3.10 -14.75
N LEU A 297 11.86 -3.13 -13.50
CA LEU A 297 12.84 -2.18 -12.98
C LEU A 297 14.21 -2.33 -13.65
N GLU A 298 14.68 -3.55 -13.86
CA GLU A 298 15.92 -3.84 -14.57
C GLU A 298 15.88 -3.31 -16.02
N GLU A 299 14.80 -3.59 -16.76
CA GLU A 299 14.57 -3.07 -18.11
C GLU A 299 14.59 -1.54 -18.16
N ASN A 300 14.13 -0.88 -17.10
CA ASN A 300 14.11 0.58 -16.97
C ASN A 300 15.40 1.17 -16.35
N ARG A 301 16.46 0.37 -16.22
CA ARG A 301 17.77 0.73 -15.62
C ARG A 301 17.61 1.29 -14.20
N LEU A 302 16.67 0.74 -13.46
CA LEU A 302 16.40 1.01 -12.05
C LEU A 302 16.75 -0.21 -11.21
N LYS A 303 17.83 -0.91 -11.59
CA LYS A 303 18.28 -2.11 -10.89
C LYS A 303 18.45 -1.79 -9.41
N LEU A 304 17.79 -2.60 -8.60
CA LEU A 304 17.71 -2.46 -7.18
C LEU A 304 18.82 -3.32 -6.54
N ASP A 305 20.08 -2.89 -6.68
CA ASP A 305 21.18 -3.59 -6.02
C ASP A 305 20.97 -3.53 -4.49
N GLY A 306 20.96 -4.69 -3.81
CA GLY A 306 20.86 -4.79 -2.34
C GLY A 306 19.46 -4.69 -1.71
N MET A 307 18.36 -4.64 -2.48
CA MET A 307 17.05 -4.26 -1.92
C MET A 307 16.14 -5.37 -1.38
N CYS A 308 16.36 -6.64 -1.75
CA CYS A 308 15.45 -7.73 -1.34
C CYS A 308 16.14 -8.94 -0.72
N SER A 309 17.43 -9.17 -0.95
CA SER A 309 18.08 -10.43 -0.59
C SER A 309 18.34 -10.59 0.91
N GLU A 310 18.59 -9.51 1.64
CA GLU A 310 18.98 -9.61 3.06
C GLU A 310 17.77 -9.60 4.01
N TYR A 311 16.67 -8.97 3.64
CA TYR A 311 15.47 -8.82 4.49
C TYR A 311 14.31 -9.74 4.13
N CYS A 312 14.30 -10.29 2.90
CA CYS A 312 13.24 -11.16 2.41
C CYS A 312 13.82 -12.47 1.86
N GLU A 313 14.44 -13.28 2.72
CA GLU A 313 14.54 -14.71 2.41
C GLU A 313 13.12 -15.30 2.40
N LEU A 314 12.54 -15.42 1.21
CA LEU A 314 11.47 -16.37 0.94
C LEU A 314 12.04 -17.77 1.18
N LYS A 315 12.04 -18.21 2.43
CA LYS A 315 12.34 -19.60 2.75
C LYS A 315 11.38 -20.45 1.93
N VAL A 316 11.94 -21.23 1.02
CA VAL A 316 11.22 -22.28 0.32
C VAL A 316 10.54 -23.10 1.42
N PHE A 317 9.21 -23.10 1.42
CA PHE A 317 8.42 -23.83 2.40
C PHE A 317 8.81 -25.31 2.29
N ASP A 318 9.62 -25.78 3.22
CA ASP A 318 9.84 -27.20 3.44
C ASP A 318 8.59 -27.73 4.14
N ASP A 319 7.79 -28.51 3.41
CA ASP A 319 6.57 -29.16 3.89
C ASP A 319 6.82 -29.97 5.19
N THR A 320 8.05 -30.43 5.43
CA THR A 320 8.40 -31.17 6.65
C THR A 320 8.60 -30.27 7.88
N GLN A 321 8.98 -29.00 7.73
CA GLN A 321 9.08 -28.06 8.86
C GLN A 321 7.71 -27.57 9.34
N PHE A 322 6.73 -27.46 8.45
CA PHE A 322 5.37 -27.07 8.79
C PHE A 322 4.67 -28.15 9.63
N ALA A 323 4.86 -29.43 9.28
CA ALA A 323 4.31 -30.56 10.01
C ALA A 323 4.87 -30.69 11.44
N LYS A 324 6.15 -30.36 11.65
CA LYS A 324 6.82 -30.41 12.97
C LYS A 324 6.46 -29.24 13.90
N ASN A 325 5.96 -28.13 13.36
CA ASN A 325 5.73 -26.88 14.10
C ASN A 325 4.25 -26.48 14.17
N LYS A 326 3.33 -27.44 14.39
CA LYS A 326 1.87 -27.18 14.53
C LYS A 326 1.52 -26.07 15.53
N ASN A 327 2.34 -25.85 16.56
CA ASN A 327 2.14 -24.81 17.59
C ASN A 327 2.94 -23.52 17.36
N ARG A 328 3.71 -23.42 16.26
CA ARG A 328 4.64 -22.31 15.97
C ARG A 328 4.25 -21.48 14.74
N VAL A 329 3.10 -21.77 14.11
CA VAL A 329 2.60 -21.12 12.88
C VAL A 329 2.32 -19.60 13.04
N ILE A 330 2.48 -19.03 14.23
CA ILE A 330 2.38 -17.58 14.48
C ILE A 330 3.77 -16.88 14.38
N LYS A 331 4.88 -17.64 14.39
CA LYS A 331 6.24 -17.10 14.39
C LYS A 331 6.91 -17.25 13.03
N ILE A 332 6.48 -16.47 12.04
CA ILE A 332 7.38 -16.14 10.93
C ILE A 332 8.35 -15.10 11.48
N VAL A 333 9.51 -15.60 11.92
CA VAL A 333 10.65 -14.82 12.40
C VAL A 333 11.44 -14.37 11.17
N LEU A 334 11.36 -13.08 10.84
CA LEU A 334 12.39 -12.39 10.05
C LEU A 334 13.58 -12.19 10.99
N ARG A 335 14.73 -12.79 10.67
CA ARG A 335 15.99 -12.52 11.38
C ARG A 335 16.57 -11.23 10.82
N GLY A 336 16.33 -10.15 11.54
CA GLY A 336 17.08 -8.91 11.53
C GLY A 336 16.70 -8.25 12.84
N ASP A 337 17.66 -8.11 13.75
CA ASP A 337 17.43 -7.54 15.07
C ASP A 337 16.70 -6.20 14.92
N PHE A 338 15.59 -6.02 15.67
CA PHE A 338 14.56 -4.99 15.53
C PHE A 338 13.45 -5.25 14.49
N ILE A 339 12.58 -6.24 14.74
CA ILE A 339 11.11 -6.21 14.54
C ILE A 339 10.55 -7.46 15.23
N VAL A 340 10.24 -7.35 16.53
CA VAL A 340 9.56 -8.43 17.30
C VAL A 340 8.21 -7.97 17.89
N ASP A 341 7.87 -6.68 17.91
CA ASP A 341 6.73 -6.22 18.72
C ASP A 341 5.40 -5.94 17.99
N ALA A 342 5.27 -6.22 16.69
CA ALA A 342 4.03 -5.90 15.97
C ALA A 342 3.06 -7.08 15.71
N ILE A 343 3.40 -8.32 16.08
CA ILE A 343 2.53 -9.49 15.90
C ILE A 343 2.36 -10.23 17.23
N GLN A 344 1.90 -9.53 18.27
CA GLN A 344 1.40 -10.14 19.50
C GLN A 344 0.55 -9.17 20.30
N LEU A 345 -0.61 -8.69 19.80
CA LEU A 345 -1.52 -7.89 20.66
C LEU A 345 -2.97 -7.86 20.17
N VAL A 346 -3.55 -9.01 19.82
CA VAL A 346 -5.01 -9.23 19.89
C VAL A 346 -5.24 -10.71 20.20
N TYR A 347 -4.93 -11.16 21.41
CA TYR A 347 -5.58 -12.29 22.11
C TYR A 347 -4.83 -12.52 23.42
N ASP A 348 -5.25 -11.78 24.45
CA ASP A 348 -5.53 -12.28 25.81
C ASP A 348 -5.56 -11.08 26.76
N GLY A 349 -6.78 -10.66 27.10
CA GLY A 349 -7.01 -9.64 28.11
C GLY A 349 -6.49 -10.13 29.45
N LYS A 350 -5.32 -9.62 29.85
CA LYS A 350 -4.81 -9.54 31.23
C LYS A 350 -3.51 -8.74 31.22
N CYS A 351 -3.61 -7.42 31.28
CA CYS A 351 -2.50 -6.61 31.79
C CYS A 351 -2.54 -6.68 33.32
N LYS A 352 -1.50 -7.24 33.93
CA LYS A 352 -1.06 -6.76 35.24
C LYS A 352 0.14 -5.85 34.99
N THR A 353 0.07 -4.72 35.67
CA THR A 353 0.95 -3.53 35.68
C THR A 353 2.43 -3.83 35.57
#